data_AF-A0A1C3F573-F1
#
_entry.id   AF-A0A1C3F573-F1
#
_cell.length_a   1.000
_cell.length_b   1.000
_cell.length_c   1.000
_cell.angle_alpha   90.00
_cell.angle_beta   90.00
_cell.angle_gamma   90.00
#
_symmetry.space_group_name_H-M   'P 1'
#
loop_
_entity.id
_entity.type
_entity.pdbx_description
1 polymer ?
#
loop_
_entity_poly.entity_id
_entity_poly.type
_entity_poly.pdbx_seq_one_letter_code
_entity_poly.pdbx_strand_id
1 'polypeptide(L)'
;MKLKGKLDIEILRKNWLSEVEAHSEEMNSIFFVGKSVNPRDIGVTKSFNALPLLLPYCAKSPTCKFRYTEGCERCGRCDIGEAYQLAEEYGMEPVTIQNYEMLERVLQSLKEQGCSAFIGTCCQTFIAKHRHDFERIGLQGVLIDIDNSTCYHLGKNREAHQGTFQSQTRLKLDLLRRVLDKVIVDQLPLP
;
A
#
# COMPACT_ATOMS: atom_id res chain seq x y z
N MET A 1 -16.29 -24.81 -0.38
CA MET A 1 -15.49 -25.47 -1.43
C MET A 1 -14.02 -25.38 -1.01
N LYS A 2 -13.32 -26.49 -0.75
CA LYS A 2 -11.92 -26.44 -0.27
C LYS A 2 -11.00 -26.11 -1.44
N LEU A 3 -10.37 -24.93 -1.40
CA LEU A 3 -9.37 -24.47 -2.37
C LEU A 3 -8.18 -25.45 -2.43
N LYS A 4 -7.84 -25.93 -3.62
CA LYS A 4 -6.70 -26.81 -3.90
C LYS A 4 -5.48 -25.97 -4.29
N GLY A 5 -4.83 -25.37 -3.30
CA GLY A 5 -3.42 -24.95 -3.40
C GLY A 5 -3.10 -23.72 -4.27
N LYS A 6 -1.79 -23.52 -4.51
CA LYS A 6 -1.15 -22.31 -5.07
C LYS A 6 -1.71 -21.86 -6.42
N LEU A 7 -2.14 -22.81 -7.27
CA LEU A 7 -2.71 -22.54 -8.59
C LEU A 7 -4.05 -21.79 -8.51
N ASP A 8 -4.87 -22.12 -7.51
CA ASP A 8 -6.17 -21.46 -7.31
C ASP A 8 -6.00 -19.99 -6.89
N ILE A 9 -4.97 -19.69 -6.09
CA ILE A 9 -4.66 -18.32 -5.65
C ILE A 9 -4.20 -17.44 -6.82
N GLU A 10 -3.37 -17.97 -7.72
CA GLU A 10 -2.91 -17.21 -8.90
C GLU A 10 -4.06 -16.91 -9.87
N ILE A 11 -5.01 -17.84 -10.04
CA ILE A 11 -6.21 -17.63 -10.85
C ILE A 11 -7.11 -16.57 -10.20
N LEU A 12 -7.35 -16.65 -8.89
CA LEU A 12 -8.15 -15.64 -8.17
C LEU A 12 -7.55 -14.24 -8.29
N ARG A 13 -6.22 -14.12 -8.17
CA ARG A 13 -5.51 -12.85 -8.36
C ARG A 13 -5.69 -12.32 -9.77
N LYS A 14 -5.51 -13.16 -10.80
CA LYS A 14 -5.71 -12.74 -12.20
C LYS A 14 -7.13 -12.25 -12.46
N ASN A 15 -8.13 -12.98 -11.95
CA ASN A 15 -9.53 -12.60 -12.11
C ASN A 15 -9.82 -11.26 -11.42
N TRP A 16 -9.33 -11.05 -10.19
CA TRP A 16 -9.52 -9.78 -9.50
C TRP A 16 -8.80 -8.62 -10.20
N LEU A 17 -7.59 -8.84 -10.72
CA LEU A 17 -6.89 -7.81 -11.51
C LEU A 17 -7.68 -7.42 -12.77
N SER A 18 -8.37 -8.37 -13.41
CA SER A 18 -9.29 -8.07 -14.51
C SER A 18 -10.50 -7.24 -14.05
N GLU A 19 -11.02 -7.48 -12.85
CA GLU A 19 -12.15 -6.74 -12.27
C GLU A 19 -11.80 -5.30 -11.89
N VAL A 20 -10.54 -5.03 -11.51
CA VAL A 20 -9.99 -3.67 -11.28
C VAL A 20 -9.85 -2.88 -12.60
N GLU A 21 -10.13 -3.52 -13.75
CA GLU A 21 -9.94 -2.97 -15.10
C GLU A 21 -8.50 -2.51 -15.33
N ALA A 22 -7.53 -3.08 -14.61
CA ALA A 22 -6.12 -2.72 -14.75
C ALA A 22 -5.66 -3.04 -16.18
N HIS A 23 -5.13 -2.05 -16.89
CA HIS A 23 -4.48 -2.32 -18.17
C HIS A 23 -3.27 -3.24 -17.95
N SER A 24 -2.81 -3.93 -18.99
CA SER A 24 -1.71 -4.90 -18.90
C SER A 24 -0.45 -4.36 -18.21
N GLU A 25 -0.16 -3.06 -18.35
CA GLU A 25 0.96 -2.39 -17.69
C GLU A 25 0.74 -2.14 -16.19
N GLU A 26 -0.51 -1.88 -15.79
CA GLU A 26 -0.90 -1.62 -14.40
C GLU A 26 -1.01 -2.91 -13.58
N MET A 27 -1.30 -4.04 -14.22
CA MET A 27 -1.29 -5.35 -13.54
C MET A 27 0.07 -5.64 -12.90
N ASN A 28 1.17 -5.19 -13.53
CA ASN A 28 2.53 -5.32 -13.00
C ASN A 28 2.84 -4.31 -11.88
N SER A 29 1.92 -3.41 -11.59
CA SER A 29 2.01 -2.40 -10.53
C SER A 29 1.26 -2.82 -9.27
N ILE A 30 0.63 -4.01 -9.23
CA ILE A 30 -0.08 -4.51 -8.05
C ILE A 30 0.64 -5.75 -7.52
N PHE A 31 0.97 -5.72 -6.25
CA PHE A 31 1.64 -6.80 -5.53
C PHE A 31 0.80 -7.28 -4.37
N PHE A 32 0.88 -8.57 -4.11
CA PHE A 32 0.20 -9.21 -3.00
C PHE A 32 1.22 -9.79 -2.03
N VAL A 33 1.08 -9.45 -0.75
CA VAL A 33 1.89 -10.01 0.33
C VAL A 33 1.04 -10.86 1.27
N GLY A 34 1.62 -11.91 1.83
CA GLY A 34 0.89 -12.90 2.64
C GLY A 34 0.43 -14.14 1.86
N LYS A 35 -0.05 -15.14 2.60
CA LYS A 35 -0.27 -16.52 2.12
C LYS A 35 -1.61 -16.73 1.40
N SER A 36 -2.58 -15.83 1.52
CA SER A 36 -3.95 -16.06 1.06
C SER A 36 -4.63 -14.74 0.70
N VAL A 37 -4.04 -13.96 -0.20
CA VAL A 37 -4.74 -12.78 -0.72
C VAL A 37 -5.62 -13.22 -1.88
N ASN A 38 -6.82 -13.66 -1.55
CA ASN A 38 -7.98 -13.37 -2.38
C ASN A 38 -8.43 -11.97 -1.96
N PRO A 39 -8.42 -10.98 -2.86
CA PRO A 39 -8.82 -9.63 -2.52
C PRO A 39 -10.25 -9.53 -1.99
N ARG A 40 -11.13 -10.47 -2.33
CA ARG A 40 -12.48 -10.61 -1.74
C ARG A 40 -12.48 -11.12 -0.30
N ASP A 41 -11.39 -11.77 0.11
CA ASP A 41 -11.16 -12.22 1.49
C ASP A 41 -10.42 -11.16 2.33
N ILE A 42 -10.17 -9.96 1.77
CA ILE A 42 -9.95 -8.75 2.57
C ILE A 42 -11.29 -8.36 3.19
N GLY A 43 -11.79 -9.24 4.06
CA GLY A 43 -12.86 -8.88 4.98
C GLY A 43 -12.24 -7.89 5.95
N VAL A 44 -12.46 -6.60 5.72
CA VAL A 44 -12.21 -5.57 6.73
C VAL A 44 -13.03 -6.02 7.92
N THR A 45 -12.35 -6.54 8.95
CA THR A 45 -13.05 -7.01 10.13
C THR A 45 -13.79 -5.79 10.68
N LYS A 46 -15.12 -5.90 10.83
CA LYS A 46 -15.98 -4.87 11.44
C LYS A 46 -15.51 -4.41 12.83
N SER A 47 -14.50 -5.07 13.39
CA SER A 47 -13.80 -4.71 14.62
C SER A 47 -12.81 -3.56 14.47
N PHE A 48 -12.49 -3.12 13.24
CA PHE A 48 -11.63 -1.96 13.02
C PHE A 48 -12.46 -0.74 12.62
N ASN A 49 -12.27 0.37 13.32
CA ASN A 49 -12.93 1.64 13.01
C ASN A 49 -12.46 2.26 11.67
N ALA A 50 -11.32 1.84 11.11
CA ALA A 50 -10.82 2.24 9.79
C ALA A 50 -9.70 1.31 9.26
N LEU A 51 -9.75 0.88 8.00
CA LEU A 51 -8.66 0.12 7.36
C LEU A 51 -7.46 1.04 7.10
N PRO A 52 -6.20 0.69 7.42
CA PRO A 52 -5.06 1.56 7.17
C PRO A 52 -4.70 1.64 5.68
N LEU A 53 -4.45 2.85 5.19
CA LEU A 53 -3.82 3.12 3.90
C LEU A 53 -2.37 3.54 4.14
N LEU A 54 -1.42 2.65 3.81
CA LEU A 54 0.00 2.91 4.01
C LEU A 54 0.59 3.69 2.83
N LEU A 55 1.16 4.86 3.11
CA LEU A 55 1.68 5.80 2.11
C LEU A 55 3.18 6.03 2.30
N PRO A 56 4.00 6.12 1.25
CA PRO A 56 5.43 6.25 1.40
C PRO A 56 5.82 7.71 1.61
N TYR A 57 6.70 7.96 2.57
CA TYR A 57 7.22 9.30 2.82
C TYR A 57 7.90 9.96 1.61
N CYS A 58 8.47 9.16 0.70
CA CYS A 58 9.17 9.64 -0.49
C CYS A 58 8.25 10.29 -1.53
N ALA A 59 6.94 10.03 -1.48
CA ALA A 59 5.95 10.71 -2.33
C ALA A 59 5.55 12.09 -1.79
N LYS A 60 5.94 12.44 -0.56
CA LYS A 60 5.83 13.83 -0.07
C LYS A 60 6.78 14.71 -0.86
N SER A 61 6.51 16.01 -0.93
CA SER A 61 7.48 16.96 -1.49
C SER A 61 8.81 16.93 -0.71
N PRO A 62 9.98 17.13 -1.34
CA PRO A 62 11.27 17.19 -0.63
C PRO A 62 11.32 18.29 0.43
N THR A 63 10.54 19.37 0.25
CA THR A 63 10.43 20.49 1.20
C THR A 63 9.23 20.35 2.15
N CYS A 64 8.55 19.20 2.16
CA CYS A 64 7.42 18.97 3.04
C CYS A 64 7.87 18.91 4.50
N LYS A 65 7.26 19.72 5.37
CA LYS A 65 7.52 19.68 6.83
C LYS A 65 7.16 18.34 7.47
N PHE A 66 6.27 17.57 6.84
CA PHE A 66 5.90 16.22 7.26
C PHE A 66 6.68 15.13 6.50
N ARG A 67 7.78 15.44 5.80
CA ARG A 67 8.50 14.43 5.00
C ARG A 67 9.02 13.26 5.85
N TYR A 68 9.41 13.52 7.08
CA TYR A 68 9.99 12.51 7.98
C TYR A 68 9.21 12.36 9.28
N THR A 69 7.93 12.74 9.26
CA THR A 69 7.02 12.58 10.40
C THR A 69 5.61 12.29 9.87
N GLU A 70 4.74 11.78 10.72
CA GLU A 70 3.39 11.40 10.35
C GLU A 70 2.52 12.62 10.02
N GLY A 71 1.54 12.43 9.13
CA GLY A 71 0.51 13.42 8.84
C GLY A 71 0.72 14.24 7.56
N CYS A 72 -0.31 14.98 7.17
CA CYS A 72 -0.33 15.82 5.99
C CYS A 72 -1.30 16.98 6.19
N GLU A 73 -0.89 18.22 5.89
CA GLU A 73 -1.77 19.40 5.91
C GLU A 73 -2.57 19.58 4.61
N ARG A 74 -2.51 18.62 3.69
CA ARG A 74 -3.19 18.66 2.38
C ARG A 74 -2.91 19.94 1.56
N CYS A 75 -1.67 20.43 1.61
CA CYS A 75 -1.24 21.66 0.91
C CYS A 75 -1.25 21.62 -0.63
N GLY A 76 -1.63 20.50 -1.26
CA GLY A 76 -1.67 20.36 -2.73
C GLY A 76 -0.32 20.27 -3.44
N ARG A 77 0.82 20.18 -2.72
CA ARG A 77 2.17 20.15 -3.32
C ARG A 77 2.67 18.75 -3.70
N CYS A 78 1.95 17.71 -3.34
CA CYS A 78 2.29 16.31 -3.63
C CYS A 78 1.06 15.41 -3.49
N ASP A 79 1.14 14.24 -4.11
CA ASP A 79 0.06 13.25 -4.22
C ASP A 79 -0.42 12.71 -2.86
N ILE A 80 0.40 12.84 -1.81
CA ILE A 80 0.02 12.44 -0.45
C ILE A 80 -1.21 13.20 0.05
N GLY A 81 -1.40 14.47 -0.34
CA GLY A 81 -2.61 15.21 0.04
C GLY A 81 -3.88 14.56 -0.53
N GLU A 82 -3.83 14.20 -1.80
CA GLU A 82 -4.92 13.53 -2.52
C GLU A 82 -5.12 12.10 -1.98
N ALA A 83 -4.05 11.37 -1.68
CA ALA A 83 -4.16 10.05 -1.07
C ALA A 83 -4.77 10.08 0.35
N TYR A 84 -4.51 11.14 1.13
CA TYR A 84 -5.19 11.36 2.42
C TYR A 84 -6.67 11.67 2.24
N GLN A 85 -7.04 12.37 1.17
CA GLN A 85 -8.44 12.62 0.84
C GLN A 85 -9.13 11.32 0.40
N LEU A 86 -8.49 10.54 -0.47
CA LEU A 86 -8.97 9.20 -0.84
C LEU A 86 -9.17 8.33 0.40
N ALA A 87 -8.21 8.27 1.32
CA ALA A 87 -8.37 7.49 2.54
C ALA A 87 -9.66 7.87 3.30
N GLU A 88 -9.92 9.17 3.48
CA GLU A 88 -11.11 9.67 4.15
C GLU A 88 -12.41 9.29 3.40
N GLU A 89 -12.44 9.46 2.08
CA GLU A 89 -13.60 9.10 1.23
C GLU A 89 -13.99 7.63 1.37
N TYR A 90 -13.03 6.74 1.63
CA TYR A 90 -13.23 5.30 1.79
C TYR A 90 -13.24 4.84 3.25
N GLY A 91 -13.28 5.75 4.23
CA GLY A 91 -13.30 5.39 5.66
C GLY A 91 -12.03 4.69 6.15
N MET A 92 -10.90 5.03 5.56
CA MET A 92 -9.57 4.50 5.85
C MET A 92 -8.73 5.48 6.68
N GLU A 93 -7.77 4.95 7.43
CA GLU A 93 -6.79 5.75 8.18
C GLU A 93 -5.49 5.89 7.34
N PRO A 94 -5.13 7.07 6.83
CA PRO A 94 -3.88 7.25 6.10
C PRO A 94 -2.69 7.29 7.07
N VAL A 95 -1.72 6.41 6.84
CA VAL A 95 -0.46 6.35 7.62
C VAL A 95 0.73 6.49 6.70
N THR A 96 1.60 7.46 6.95
CA THR A 96 2.83 7.62 6.18
C THR A 96 3.98 6.81 6.77
N ILE A 97 4.55 5.90 5.99
CA ILE A 97 5.66 5.05 6.39
C ILE A 97 6.97 5.74 6.06
N GLN A 98 7.79 6.05 7.07
CA GLN A 98 9.09 6.71 6.90
C GLN A 98 10.27 5.75 6.67
N ASN A 99 10.20 4.53 7.21
CA ASN A 99 11.24 3.52 7.06
C ASN A 99 10.67 2.12 7.32
N TYR A 100 11.51 1.12 7.10
CA TYR A 100 11.12 -0.28 7.27
C TYR A 100 10.81 -0.62 8.74
N GLU A 101 11.56 -0.08 9.70
CA GLU A 101 11.36 -0.33 11.14
C GLU A 101 10.02 0.21 11.63
N MET A 102 9.56 1.34 11.07
CA MET A 102 8.20 1.83 11.28
C MET A 102 7.18 0.90 10.63
N LEU A 103 7.39 0.49 9.37
CA LEU A 103 6.49 -0.42 8.68
C LEU A 103 6.28 -1.70 9.48
N GLU A 104 7.36 -2.34 9.94
CA GLU A 104 7.28 -3.57 10.72
C GLU A 104 6.47 -3.38 12.00
N ARG A 105 6.70 -2.30 12.75
CA ARG A 105 5.93 -1.96 13.95
C ARG A 105 4.44 -1.74 13.64
N VAL A 106 4.13 -1.00 12.57
CA VAL A 106 2.75 -0.74 12.14
C VAL A 106 2.06 -2.06 11.77
N LEU A 107 2.67 -2.89 10.92
CA LEU A 107 2.06 -4.15 10.50
C LEU A 107 1.90 -5.16 11.66
N GLN A 108 2.85 -5.21 12.59
CA GLN A 108 2.74 -6.03 13.80
C GLN A 108 1.58 -5.55 14.68
N SER A 109 1.49 -4.24 14.94
CA SER A 109 0.41 -3.65 15.73
C SER A 109 -0.97 -3.92 15.10
N LEU A 110 -1.10 -3.74 13.79
CA LEU A 110 -2.33 -4.05 13.06
C LEU A 110 -2.73 -5.52 13.22
N LYS A 111 -1.76 -6.43 13.09
CA LYS A 111 -2.00 -7.86 13.26
C LYS A 111 -2.43 -8.21 14.69
N GLU A 112 -1.79 -7.62 15.69
CA GLU A 112 -2.15 -7.79 17.12
C GLU A 112 -3.56 -7.27 17.42
N GLN A 113 -3.97 -6.21 16.73
CA GLN A 113 -5.32 -5.64 16.82
C GLN A 113 -6.36 -6.42 16.00
N GLY A 114 -5.99 -7.55 15.39
CA GLY A 114 -6.91 -8.42 14.65
C GLY A 114 -7.24 -7.93 13.24
N CYS A 115 -6.42 -7.04 12.68
CA CYS A 115 -6.53 -6.65 11.27
C CYS A 115 -6.22 -7.85 10.38
N SER A 116 -7.09 -8.11 9.40
CA SER A 116 -6.95 -9.22 8.46
C SER A 116 -6.03 -8.88 7.29
N ALA A 117 -6.02 -7.63 6.86
CA ALA A 117 -5.20 -7.15 5.76
C ALA A 117 -4.97 -5.62 5.78
N PHE A 118 -4.05 -5.13 4.95
CA PHE A 118 -3.81 -3.71 4.74
C PHE A 118 -3.72 -3.37 3.24
N ILE A 119 -3.87 -2.08 2.91
CA ILE A 119 -3.58 -1.55 1.57
C ILE A 119 -2.41 -0.58 1.72
N GLY A 120 -1.47 -0.63 0.79
CA GLY A 120 -0.33 0.27 0.83
C GLY A 120 0.23 0.61 -0.54
N THR A 121 1.12 1.59 -0.57
CA THR A 121 1.87 1.98 -1.77
C THR A 121 3.36 2.00 -1.45
N CYS A 122 4.18 1.44 -2.34
CA CYS A 122 5.64 1.41 -2.18
C CYS A 122 6.31 1.05 -3.51
N CYS A 123 7.61 1.31 -3.64
CA CYS A 123 8.31 0.95 -4.87
C CYS A 123 8.63 -0.56 -4.94
N GLN A 124 8.70 -1.09 -6.16
CA GLN A 124 9.16 -2.47 -6.43
C GLN A 124 10.46 -2.85 -5.70
N THR A 125 11.44 -1.95 -5.63
CA THR A 125 12.72 -2.23 -4.95
C THR A 125 12.51 -2.48 -3.45
N PHE A 126 11.60 -1.75 -2.81
CA PHE A 126 11.26 -1.94 -1.41
C PHE A 126 10.64 -3.32 -1.18
N ILE A 127 9.68 -3.71 -2.03
CA ILE A 127 9.04 -5.03 -1.98
C ILE A 127 10.07 -6.14 -2.17
N ALA A 128 10.94 -6.03 -3.17
CA ALA A 128 11.95 -7.03 -3.46
C ALA A 128 12.91 -7.23 -2.27
N LYS A 129 13.33 -6.14 -1.63
CA LYS A 129 14.23 -6.18 -0.45
C LYS A 129 13.54 -6.80 0.78
N HIS A 130 12.28 -6.48 1.00
CA HIS A 130 11.55 -6.81 2.23
C HIS A 130 10.55 -7.96 2.09
N ARG A 131 10.60 -8.71 0.98
CA ARG A 131 9.67 -9.81 0.70
C ARG A 131 9.61 -10.83 1.85
N HIS A 132 10.76 -11.28 2.32
CA HIS A 132 10.86 -12.24 3.43
C HIS A 132 10.34 -11.64 4.74
N ASP A 133 10.46 -10.33 4.93
CA ASP A 133 9.93 -9.64 6.10
C ASP A 133 8.40 -9.63 6.10
N PHE A 134 7.77 -9.29 4.97
CA PHE A 134 6.32 -9.40 4.82
C PHE A 134 5.82 -10.83 5.05
N GLU A 135 6.53 -11.84 4.52
CA GLU A 135 6.19 -13.25 4.73
C GLU A 135 6.31 -13.67 6.21
N ARG A 136 7.33 -13.16 6.93
CA ARG A 136 7.53 -13.39 8.36
C ARG A 136 6.45 -12.73 9.20
N ILE A 137 6.12 -11.46 8.91
CA ILE A 137 5.05 -10.72 9.60
C ILE A 137 3.70 -11.42 9.37
N GLY A 138 3.45 -11.87 8.14
CA GLY A 138 2.30 -12.71 7.79
C GLY A 138 0.95 -11.97 7.81
N LEU A 139 0.94 -10.64 7.89
CA LEU A 139 -0.24 -9.83 7.64
C LEU A 139 -0.46 -9.71 6.13
N GLN A 140 -1.69 -9.90 5.70
CA GLN A 140 -2.04 -9.91 4.29
C GLN A 140 -2.09 -8.48 3.75
N GLY A 141 -1.75 -8.26 2.48
CA GLY A 141 -1.87 -6.91 1.93
C GLY A 141 -1.82 -6.81 0.43
N VAL A 142 -2.40 -5.71 -0.06
CA VAL A 142 -2.32 -5.26 -1.45
C VAL A 142 -1.41 -4.04 -1.48
N LEU A 143 -0.35 -4.12 -2.27
CA LEU A 143 0.63 -3.06 -2.46
C LEU A 143 0.57 -2.56 -3.89
N ILE A 144 0.50 -1.24 -4.07
CA ILE A 144 0.52 -0.60 -5.37
C ILE A 144 1.88 0.06 -5.58
N ASP A 145 2.50 -0.19 -6.73
CA ASP A 145 3.75 0.42 -7.11
C ASP A 145 3.61 1.94 -7.23
N ILE A 146 4.70 2.63 -6.93
CA ILE A 146 4.82 4.08 -7.12
C ILE A 146 5.84 4.34 -8.21
N ASP A 147 5.69 5.45 -8.93
CA ASP A 147 6.58 5.74 -10.04
C ASP A 147 7.99 6.02 -9.53
N ASN A 148 8.92 5.31 -10.17
CA ASN A 148 10.27 5.12 -9.73
C ASN A 148 11.19 6.19 -10.32
N SER A 149 11.11 7.43 -9.83
CA SER A 149 12.29 8.30 -9.82
C SER A 149 13.26 7.78 -8.74
N THR A 150 13.86 6.61 -8.99
CA THR A 150 14.40 5.69 -7.98
C THR A 150 15.47 6.28 -7.06
N CYS A 151 15.29 6.03 -5.76
CA CYS A 151 16.25 6.28 -4.70
C CYS A 151 17.35 5.23 -4.57
N TYR A 152 17.07 4.00 -5.01
CA TYR A 152 17.94 2.85 -4.78
C TYR A 152 18.93 2.55 -5.93
N HIS A 153 18.68 3.04 -7.14
CA HIS A 153 19.53 2.73 -8.31
C HIS A 153 20.90 3.46 -8.32
N LEU A 154 21.12 4.41 -7.43
CA LEU A 154 22.32 5.26 -7.49
C LEU A 154 23.43 4.89 -6.49
N GLY A 155 23.31 3.81 -5.71
CA GLY A 155 24.33 3.46 -4.70
C GLY A 155 24.50 4.53 -3.59
N LYS A 156 23.51 5.41 -3.44
CA LYS A 156 23.53 6.60 -2.57
C LYS A 156 23.01 6.34 -1.16
N ASN A 157 23.34 5.19 -0.56
CA ASN A 157 23.00 4.90 0.84
C ASN A 157 23.54 6.00 1.79
N ARG A 158 24.66 6.65 1.48
CA ARG A 158 25.18 7.79 2.26
C ARG A 158 24.34 9.06 2.19
N GLU A 159 23.72 9.37 1.05
CA GLU A 159 22.95 10.62 0.89
C GLU A 159 21.55 10.52 1.50
N ALA A 160 20.94 9.33 1.50
CA ALA A 160 19.71 9.06 2.25
C ALA A 160 19.93 9.18 3.77
N HIS A 161 21.12 8.82 4.27
CA HIS A 161 21.51 9.06 5.66
C HIS A 161 21.86 10.53 5.98
N GLN A 162 22.10 11.37 4.97
CA GLN A 162 22.46 12.79 5.12
C GLN A 162 21.30 13.76 4.85
N GLY A 163 20.09 13.26 4.58
CA GLY A 163 18.89 14.10 4.40
C GLY A 163 18.82 14.87 3.07
N THR A 164 19.66 14.55 2.09
CA THR A 164 19.76 15.26 0.80
C THR A 164 19.05 14.54 -0.35
N PHE A 165 18.24 13.52 -0.06
CA PHE A 165 17.52 12.78 -1.10
C PHE A 165 16.35 13.59 -1.71
N GLN A 166 16.61 14.23 -2.84
CA GLN A 166 15.74 15.24 -3.49
C GLN A 166 14.67 14.70 -4.47
N SER A 167 14.58 13.40 -4.76
CA SER A 167 13.52 12.93 -5.66
C SER A 167 12.18 12.75 -4.91
N GLN A 168 11.11 13.09 -5.61
CA GLN A 168 9.72 12.91 -5.20
C GLN A 168 9.12 11.85 -6.10
N THR A 169 8.71 10.72 -5.53
CA THR A 169 7.97 9.71 -6.28
C THR A 169 6.52 10.15 -6.48
N ARG A 170 5.83 9.54 -7.45
CA ARG A 170 4.42 9.81 -7.74
C ARG A 170 3.57 8.59 -7.41
N LEU A 171 2.39 8.83 -6.85
CA LEU A 171 1.42 7.78 -6.57
C LEU A 171 0.58 7.51 -7.82
N LYS A 172 0.23 6.26 -8.06
CA LYS A 172 -0.75 5.88 -9.10
C LYS A 172 -2.16 6.05 -8.54
N LEU A 173 -2.59 7.30 -8.35
CA LEU A 173 -3.84 7.64 -7.65
C LEU A 173 -5.08 7.01 -8.32
N ASP A 174 -5.14 6.98 -9.65
CA ASP A 174 -6.25 6.35 -10.39
C ASP A 174 -6.31 4.84 -10.17
N LEU A 175 -5.16 4.17 -10.15
CA LEU A 175 -5.06 2.74 -9.85
C LEU A 175 -5.42 2.47 -8.39
N LEU A 176 -4.95 3.32 -7.47
CA LEU A 176 -5.30 3.25 -6.05
C LEU A 176 -6.81 3.35 -5.87
N ARG A 177 -7.47 4.35 -6.46
CA ARG A 177 -8.93 4.50 -6.39
C ARG A 177 -9.65 3.23 -6.84
N ARG A 178 -9.31 2.68 -8.01
CA ARG A 178 -9.95 1.46 -8.52
C ARG A 178 -9.71 0.24 -7.63
N VAL A 179 -8.54 0.12 -7.03
CA VAL A 179 -8.27 -0.92 -6.02
C VAL A 179 -9.16 -0.71 -4.79
N LEU A 180 -9.26 0.51 -4.27
CA LEU A 180 -10.12 0.83 -3.13
C LEU A 180 -11.59 0.53 -3.43
N ASP A 181 -12.08 0.91 -4.61
CA ASP A 181 -13.45 0.59 -5.05
C ASP A 181 -13.73 -0.90 -4.94
N LYS A 182 -12.84 -1.76 -5.45
CA LYS A 182 -13.06 -3.21 -5.43
C LYS A 182 -12.87 -3.85 -4.06
N VAL A 183 -12.04 -3.28 -3.19
CA VAL A 183 -11.83 -3.85 -1.84
C VAL A 183 -12.92 -3.40 -0.86
N ILE A 184 -13.37 -2.15 -0.97
CA ILE A 184 -14.23 -1.53 0.05
C ILE A 184 -15.71 -1.53 -0.38
N VAL A 185 -16.03 -1.32 -1.66
CA VAL A 185 -17.43 -1.30 -2.12
C VAL A 185 -18.05 -2.70 -2.12
N ASP A 186 -17.27 -3.75 -2.38
CA ASP A 186 -17.73 -5.15 -2.26
C ASP A 186 -18.11 -5.54 -0.80
N GLN A 187 -17.82 -4.69 0.19
CA GLN A 187 -18.08 -4.92 1.62
C GLN A 187 -19.20 -4.03 2.19
N LEU A 188 -19.66 -3.02 1.45
CA LEU A 188 -20.86 -2.26 1.83
C LEU A 188 -22.11 -3.10 1.48
N PRO A 189 -23.08 -3.25 2.40
CA PRO A 189 -24.37 -3.80 2.00
C PRO A 189 -24.93 -2.90 0.89
N LEU A 190 -25.30 -3.51 -0.25
CA LEU A 190 -26.15 -2.85 -1.23
C LEU A 190 -27.36 -2.25 -0.49
N PRO A 191 -27.78 -1.01 -0.83
CA PRO A 191 -28.96 -0.39 -0.21
C PRO A 191 -30.21 -1.26 -0.37
#